data_AF-A0ABD3B3M6-F1
#
_entry.id   AF-A0ABD3B3M6-F1
#
_cell.length_a   1.000
_cell.length_b   1.000
_cell.length_c   1.000
_cell.angle_alpha   90.00
_cell.angle_beta   90.00
_cell.angle_gamma   90.00
#
_symmetry.space_group_name_H-M   'P 1'
#
loop_
_entity.id
_entity.type
_entity.pdbx_description
1 polymer ?
#
loop_
_entity_poly.entity_id
_entity_poly.type
_entity_poly.pdbx_seq_one_letter_code
_entity_poly.pdbx_strand_id
1 'polypeptide(L)'
;MTNNPGILDSYSPYYGTDKVQIGDGKQLAITHIGHKIFPTKLRTYVLRNVLVVPEICKNLISVRRFTFDNSFSMNYDSLGVFVKEPPTQTTIVCCRSSLFFQC
;
A
#
# COMPACT_ATOMS: atom_id res chain seq x y z
N MET A 1 0.55 3.69 -2.86
CA MET A 1 1.30 4.61 -3.72
C MET A 1 2.73 4.09 -3.84
N THR A 2 3.31 4.19 -5.02
CA THR A 2 4.68 3.76 -5.32
C THR A 2 5.39 4.78 -6.20
N ASN A 3 6.71 4.84 -6.13
CA ASN A 3 7.51 5.63 -7.08
C ASN A 3 7.84 4.86 -8.36
N ASN A 4 7.71 3.53 -8.34
CA ASN A 4 8.06 2.66 -9.45
C ASN A 4 6.79 1.95 -9.97
N PRO A 5 6.39 2.13 -11.24
CA PRO A 5 5.27 1.39 -11.82
C PRO A 5 5.59 -0.10 -12.02
N GLY A 6 6.87 -0.48 -12.16
CA GLY A 6 7.30 -1.86 -12.40
C GLY A 6 7.10 -2.83 -11.23
N ILE A 7 6.66 -2.35 -10.06
CA ILE A 7 6.28 -3.22 -8.94
C ILE A 7 4.80 -3.65 -8.99
N LEU A 8 4.03 -3.12 -9.94
CA LEU A 8 2.61 -3.40 -10.13
C LEU A 8 2.46 -4.48 -11.20
N ASP A 9 1.58 -5.45 -10.95
CA ASP A 9 1.26 -6.51 -11.93
C ASP A 9 0.56 -5.94 -13.17
N SER A 10 -0.21 -4.87 -12.99
CA SER A 10 -0.85 -4.14 -14.08
C SER A 10 -1.06 -2.69 -13.68
N TYR A 11 -0.79 -1.79 -14.63
CA TYR A 11 -0.95 -0.34 -14.46
C TYR A 11 -1.31 0.32 -15.79
N SER A 12 -1.96 1.48 -15.71
CA SER A 12 -2.30 2.34 -16.83
C SER A 12 -1.99 3.80 -16.51
N PRO A 13 -1.82 4.67 -17.53
CA PRO A 13 -1.66 6.11 -17.29
C PRO A 13 -2.84 6.65 -16.49
N TYR A 14 -2.54 7.53 -15.53
CA TYR A 14 -3.55 8.18 -14.72
C TYR A 14 -3.98 9.49 -15.38
N TYR A 15 -5.28 9.59 -15.70
CA TYR A 15 -5.85 10.77 -16.38
C TYR A 15 -6.65 11.70 -15.45
N GLY A 16 -6.65 11.43 -14.14
CA GLY A 16 -7.35 12.29 -13.19
C GLY A 16 -6.55 13.55 -12.87
N THR A 17 -7.19 14.47 -12.16
CA THR A 17 -6.60 15.76 -11.74
C THR A 17 -6.08 15.72 -10.31
N ASP A 18 -6.19 14.58 -9.63
CA ASP A 18 -5.76 14.46 -8.23
C ASP A 18 -4.24 14.63 -8.13
N LYS A 19 -3.82 15.22 -7.02
CA LYS A 19 -2.41 15.39 -6.67
C LYS A 19 -2.20 14.98 -5.22
N VAL A 20 -1.03 14.44 -4.92
CA VAL A 20 -0.68 14.03 -3.57
C VAL A 20 0.00 15.20 -2.87
N GLN A 21 -0.67 15.79 -1.88
CA GLN A 21 -0.06 16.82 -1.04
C GLN A 21 0.74 16.17 0.09
N ILE A 22 1.99 16.58 0.24
CA ILE A 22 2.88 16.16 1.33
C ILE A 22 2.95 17.24 2.43
N GLY A 23 3.50 16.88 3.60
CA GLY A 23 3.41 17.69 4.83
C GLY A 23 4.11 19.06 4.76
N ASP A 24 4.97 19.27 3.78
CA ASP A 24 5.59 20.56 3.43
C ASP A 24 4.71 21.43 2.51
N GLY A 25 3.49 20.97 2.18
CA GLY A 25 2.55 21.65 1.29
C GLY A 25 2.81 21.41 -0.20
N LYS A 26 3.88 20.70 -0.57
CA LYS A 26 4.18 20.39 -1.98
C LYS A 26 3.15 19.40 -2.53
N GLN A 27 2.76 19.60 -3.78
CA GLN A 27 1.89 18.68 -4.51
C GLN A 27 2.71 17.83 -5.48
N LEU A 28 2.56 16.52 -5.38
CA LEU A 28 3.23 15.54 -6.25
C LEU A 28 2.24 15.04 -7.31
N ALA A 29 2.73 14.94 -8.55
CA ALA A 29 1.94 14.47 -9.67
C ALA A 29 1.78 12.95 -9.66
N ILE A 30 0.56 12.49 -9.92
CA ILE A 30 0.27 11.07 -10.17
C ILE A 30 0.47 10.81 -11.66
N THR A 31 1.23 9.79 -12.00
CA THR A 31 1.54 9.43 -13.39
C THR A 31 0.76 8.21 -13.86
N HIS A 32 0.61 7.21 -13.00
CA HIS A 32 -0.07 5.95 -13.33
C HIS A 32 -0.94 5.49 -12.17
N ILE A 33 -1.89 4.62 -12.47
CA ILE A 33 -2.70 3.90 -11.49
C ILE A 33 -2.72 2.42 -11.86
N GLY A 34 -2.65 1.55 -10.86
CA GLY A 34 -2.64 0.12 -11.11
C GLY A 34 -3.04 -0.71 -9.90
N HIS A 35 -2.74 -2.00 -9.97
CA HIS A 35 -2.95 -2.92 -8.86
C HIS A 35 -1.75 -3.84 -8.68
N LYS A 36 -1.61 -4.35 -7.46
CA LYS A 36 -0.58 -5.31 -7.09
C LYS A 36 -1.24 -6.54 -6.47
N ILE A 37 -0.81 -7.71 -6.91
CA ILE A 37 -1.29 -9.01 -6.47
C ILE A 37 -0.26 -9.59 -5.51
N PHE A 38 -0.73 -10.00 -4.34
CA PHE A 38 0.07 -10.64 -3.30
C PHE A 38 -0.45 -12.06 -3.09
N PRO A 39 0.15 -13.06 -3.77
CA PRO A 39 -0.19 -14.45 -3.52
C PRO A 39 0.35 -14.86 -2.14
N THR A 40 -0.50 -15.46 -1.30
CA THR A 40 -0.07 -16.14 -0.06
C THR A 40 -0.46 -17.61 -0.11
N LYS A 41 0.10 -18.42 0.80
CA LYS A 41 -0.15 -19.87 0.85
C LYS A 41 -1.64 -20.25 0.98
N LEU A 42 -2.47 -19.35 1.51
CA LEU A 42 -3.89 -19.59 1.77
C LEU A 42 -4.82 -18.87 0.79
N ARG A 43 -4.44 -17.68 0.31
CA ARG A 43 -5.26 -16.88 -0.63
C ARG A 43 -4.46 -15.79 -1.33
N THR A 44 -5.03 -15.27 -2.41
CA THR A 44 -4.47 -14.16 -3.18
C THR A 44 -5.10 -12.85 -2.76
N TYR A 45 -4.28 -11.86 -2.40
CA TYR A 45 -4.73 -10.52 -2.07
C TYR A 45 -4.48 -9.57 -3.24
N VAL A 46 -5.39 -8.63 -3.45
CA VAL A 46 -5.26 -7.63 -4.51
C VAL A 46 -5.31 -6.24 -3.89
N LEU A 47 -4.21 -5.51 -4.00
CA LEU A 47 -4.16 -4.10 -3.66
C LEU A 47 -4.54 -3.30 -4.90
N ARG A 48 -5.77 -2.78 -4.91
CA ARG A 48 -6.32 -1.99 -6.02
C ARG A 48 -6.02 -0.50 -5.83
N ASN A 49 -6.07 0.25 -6.94
CA ASN A 49 -5.92 1.72 -6.96
C ASN A 49 -4.57 2.20 -6.38
N VAL A 50 -3.48 1.53 -6.74
CA VAL A 50 -2.13 1.95 -6.37
C VAL A 50 -1.70 3.07 -7.30
N LEU A 51 -1.61 4.29 -6.75
CA LEU A 51 -1.13 5.47 -7.48
C LEU A 51 0.39 5.45 -7.62
N VAL A 52 0.90 5.75 -8.80
CA VAL A 52 2.33 5.89 -9.08
C VAL A 52 2.69 7.36 -9.09
N VAL A 53 3.55 7.75 -8.14
CA VAL A 53 3.99 9.12 -7.90
C VAL A 53 5.52 9.11 -7.89
N PRO A 54 6.21 9.40 -9.01
CA PRO A 54 7.65 9.20 -9.13
C PRO A 54 8.47 10.00 -8.10
N GLU A 55 7.96 11.18 -7.72
CA GLU A 55 8.60 12.06 -6.74
C GLU A 55 8.40 11.62 -5.29
N ILE A 56 7.65 10.53 -5.03
CA ILE A 56 7.49 10.04 -3.66
C ILE A 56 8.76 9.32 -3.23
N CYS A 57 9.38 9.76 -2.13
CA CYS A 57 10.62 9.13 -1.66
C CYS A 57 10.40 7.72 -1.11
N LYS A 58 9.16 7.38 -0.70
CA LYS A 58 8.82 6.09 -0.07
C LYS A 58 7.44 5.62 -0.48
N ASN A 59 7.29 4.30 -0.63
CA ASN A 59 6.00 3.69 -0.92
C ASN A 59 5.05 3.90 0.27
N LEU A 60 3.86 4.42 0.00
CA LEU A 60 2.83 4.65 1.02
C LEU A 60 1.66 3.73 0.76
N ILE A 61 1.37 2.83 1.69
CA ILE A 61 0.15 2.01 1.66
C ILE A 61 -0.89 2.68 2.55
N SER A 62 -2.08 2.93 2.01
CA SER A 62 -3.19 3.44 2.81
C SER A 62 -3.71 2.32 3.71
N VAL A 63 -3.34 2.39 4.99
CA VAL A 63 -3.74 1.45 6.03
C VAL A 63 -5.26 1.25 6.03
N ARG A 64 -6.00 2.36 6.06
CA ARG A 64 -7.47 2.34 6.10
C ARG A 64 -8.08 1.62 4.92
N ARG A 65 -7.55 1.84 3.70
CA ARG A 65 -8.06 1.19 2.49
C ARG A 65 -7.73 -0.30 2.47
N PHE A 66 -6.50 -0.64 2.87
CA PHE A 66 -6.04 -2.02 2.92
C PHE A 66 -6.81 -2.88 3.92
N THR A 67 -7.07 -2.35 5.14
CA THR A 67 -7.85 -3.05 6.17
C THR A 67 -9.33 -3.13 5.81
N PHE A 68 -9.90 -2.11 5.17
CA PHE A 68 -11.29 -2.11 4.74
C PHE A 68 -11.54 -3.08 3.59
N ASP A 69 -10.69 -3.07 2.56
CA ASP A 69 -10.90 -3.88 1.36
C ASP A 69 -10.68 -5.39 1.59
N ASN A 70 -9.97 -5.78 2.66
CA ASN A 70 -9.61 -7.18 2.94
C ASN A 70 -10.09 -7.70 4.31
N SER A 71 -10.87 -6.91 5.04
CA SER A 71 -11.35 -7.24 6.40
C SER A 71 -10.23 -7.65 7.36
N PHE A 72 -9.05 -7.03 7.25
CA PHE A 72 -7.90 -7.34 8.08
C PHE A 72 -7.91 -6.63 9.42
N SER A 73 -7.35 -7.27 10.45
CA SER A 73 -7.01 -6.62 11.71
C SER A 73 -5.54 -6.17 11.70
N MET A 74 -5.30 -4.91 12.04
CA MET A 74 -3.96 -4.38 12.20
C MET A 74 -3.64 -4.29 13.68
N ASN A 75 -2.49 -4.83 14.08
CA ASN A 75 -1.97 -4.74 15.44
C ASN A 75 -0.62 -4.04 15.41
N TYR A 76 -0.35 -3.26 16.45
CA TYR A 76 0.92 -2.59 16.66
C TYR A 76 1.52 -3.07 17.98
N ASP A 77 2.79 -3.45 17.98
CA ASP A 77 3.56 -3.73 19.19
C ASP A 77 4.96 -3.10 19.11
N SER A 78 5.79 -3.30 20.14
CA SER A 78 7.15 -2.75 20.21
C SER A 78 8.10 -3.23 19.10
N LEU A 79 7.75 -4.29 18.37
CA LEU A 79 8.50 -4.88 17.27
C LEU A 79 8.02 -4.38 15.89
N GLY A 80 6.86 -3.72 15.80
CA GLY A 80 6.38 -3.09 14.57
C GLY A 80 4.88 -3.24 14.31
N VAL A 81 4.50 -3.13 13.03
CA VAL A 81 3.11 -3.24 12.56
C VAL A 81 2.85 -4.63 11.99
N PHE A 82 1.77 -5.25 12.44
CA PHE A 82 1.34 -6.58 12.02
C PHE A 82 -0.03 -6.49 11.37
N VAL A 83 -0.13 -6.93 10.13
CA VAL A 83 -1.43 -7.15 9.48
C VAL A 83 -1.79 -8.61 9.67
N LYS A 84 -2.93 -8.86 10.30
CA LYS A 84 -3.45 -10.18 10.60
C LYS A 84 -4.79 -10.43 9.92
N GLU A 85 -5.05 -11.69 9.60
CA GLU A 85 -6.33 -12.17 9.09
C GLU A 85 -7.26 -12.61 10.21
N PRO A 86 -8.48 -12.06 10.34
CA PRO A 86 -9.52 -12.64 11.16
C PRO A 86 -10.19 -13.83 10.45
N PRO A 87 -10.61 -14.88 11.16
CA PRO A 87 -10.51 -15.09 12.61
C PRO A 87 -9.19 -15.75 13.05
N THR A 88 -8.34 -16.20 12.13
CA THR A 88 -7.16 -17.04 12.41
C THR A 88 -6.04 -16.29 13.12
N GLN A 89 -6.08 -14.96 13.12
CA GLN A 89 -5.02 -14.05 13.58
C GLN A 89 -3.64 -14.32 12.94
N THR A 90 -3.61 -14.97 11.78
CA THR A 90 -2.37 -15.24 11.07
C THR A 90 -1.78 -13.94 10.56
N THR A 91 -0.51 -13.69 10.87
CA THR A 91 0.22 -12.52 10.37
C THR A 91 0.54 -12.71 8.90
N ILE A 92 0.09 -11.78 8.07
CA ILE A 92 0.34 -11.77 6.62
C ILE A 92 1.51 -10.84 6.30
N VAL A 93 1.56 -9.71 6.98
CA VAL A 93 2.61 -8.70 6.79
C VAL A 93 3.14 -8.30 8.16
N CYS A 94 4.45 -8.36 8.33
CA CYS A 94 5.16 -7.81 9.48
C CYS A 94 6.08 -6.70 8.99
N CYS A 95 5.82 -5.48 9.43
CA CYS A 95 6.67 -4.32 9.15
C CYS A 95 7.37 -3.89 10.42
N ARG A 96 8.68 -4.16 10.50
CA ARG A 96 9.52 -3.86 11.68
C ARG A 96 10.07 -2.44 11.73
N SER A 97 9.72 -1.62 10.73
CA SER A 97 10.09 -0.21 10.70
C SER A 97 8.91 0.61 11.24
N SER A 98 9.18 1.42 12.26
CA SER A 98 8.19 2.27 12.97
C SER A 98 7.51 3.31 12.09
N LEU A 99 7.98 3.47 10.86
CA LEU A 99 7.30 4.07 9.74
C LEU A 99 7.58 3.18 8.53
N PHE A 100 6.66 3.10 7.57
CA PHE A 100 6.84 2.45 6.25
C PHE A 100 6.52 0.95 6.21
N PHE A 101 5.38 0.65 5.58
CA PHE A 101 5.13 -0.67 5.01
C PHE A 101 6.03 -0.86 3.79
N GLN A 102 7.17 -1.49 4.00
CA GLN A 102 8.02 -1.97 2.93
C GLN A 102 7.46 -3.33 2.49
N CYS A 103 6.85 -3.35 1.31
CA CYS A 103 6.71 -4.55 0.50
C CYS A 103 7.77 -4.53 -0.60
#